data_AF-A0A1B7UZN2-F1
#
_entry.id   AF-A0A1B7UZN2-F1
#
_cell.length_a   1.000
_cell.length_b   1.000
_cell.length_c   1.000
_cell.angle_alpha   90.00
_cell.angle_beta   90.00
_cell.angle_gamma   90.00
#
_symmetry.space_group_name_H-M   'P 1'
#
loop_
_entity.id
_entity.type
_entity.pdbx_description
1 polymer ?
#
loop_
_entity_poly.entity_id
_entity_poly.type
_entity_poly.pdbx_seq_one_letter_code
_entity_poly.pdbx_strand_id
1 'polypeptide(L)'
;MTVDNYLEATALSKKLEASLPIKVKAAKELLKMLKTRGDIINPEKEFEVNWVSYSGDEGGIICRLVSKNDNPEDEDKALYIVSITHLKIDPDHPHAEEIATYQRERNRKLMLQNRGSLMTELMTSRSPKTKKSGKGFGK
;
A
#
# COMPACT_ATOMS: atom_id res chain seq x y z
N MET A 1 -15.51 -3.25 -1.74
CA MET A 1 -15.08 -2.58 -2.99
C MET A 1 -13.84 -3.29 -3.45
N THR A 2 -13.85 -3.85 -4.65
CA THR A 2 -12.68 -4.55 -5.18
C THR A 2 -11.62 -3.53 -5.61
N VAL A 3 -10.42 -3.64 -5.05
CA VAL A 3 -9.32 -2.70 -5.34
C VAL A 3 -8.56 -3.20 -6.57
N ASP A 4 -8.23 -4.47 -6.63
CA ASP A 4 -7.44 -5.03 -7.72
C ASP A 4 -8.25 -5.99 -8.61
N ASN A 5 -7.94 -6.01 -9.90
CA ASN A 5 -8.33 -7.13 -10.74
C ASN A 5 -7.42 -8.31 -10.40
N TYR A 6 -7.99 -9.36 -9.81
CA TYR A 6 -7.24 -10.54 -9.34
C TYR A 6 -6.35 -11.15 -10.43
N LEU A 7 -6.85 -11.30 -11.66
CA LEU A 7 -6.11 -11.95 -12.74
C LEU A 7 -4.91 -11.10 -13.18
N GLU A 8 -5.12 -9.79 -13.35
CA GLU A 8 -4.07 -8.84 -13.74
C GLU A 8 -3.01 -8.71 -12.64
N ALA A 9 -3.42 -8.55 -11.38
CA ALA A 9 -2.51 -8.41 -10.25
C ALA A 9 -1.68 -9.67 -10.00
N THR A 10 -2.27 -10.86 -10.19
CA THR A 10 -1.56 -12.14 -10.07
C THR A 10 -0.61 -12.35 -11.26
N ALA A 11 -1.02 -11.99 -12.48
CA ALA A 11 -0.14 -12.07 -13.65
C ALA A 11 1.05 -11.12 -13.53
N LEU A 12 0.83 -9.88 -13.08
CA LEU A 12 1.90 -8.92 -12.82
C LEU A 12 2.83 -9.43 -11.71
N SER A 13 2.28 -9.97 -10.61
CA SER A 13 3.09 -10.56 -9.53
C SER A 13 4.05 -11.64 -10.05
N LYS A 14 3.58 -12.53 -10.94
CA LYS A 14 4.42 -13.57 -11.55
C LYS A 14 5.52 -13.00 -12.45
N LYS A 15 5.22 -11.95 -13.23
CA LYS A 15 6.23 -11.26 -14.05
C LYS A 15 7.32 -10.62 -13.19
N LEU A 16 6.93 -10.00 -12.08
CA LEU A 16 7.86 -9.39 -11.13
C LEU A 16 8.71 -10.44 -10.42
N GLU A 17 8.10 -11.56 -10.00
CA GLU A 17 8.81 -12.69 -9.40
C GLU A 17 9.87 -13.26 -10.35
N ALA A 18 9.56 -13.37 -11.65
CA ALA A 18 10.52 -13.79 -12.67
C ALA A 18 11.63 -12.76 -12.98
N SER A 19 11.45 -11.50 -12.55
CA SER A 19 12.40 -10.40 -12.76
C SER A 19 13.26 -10.12 -11.53
N LEU A 20 13.16 -10.95 -10.48
CA LEU A 20 13.96 -10.76 -9.27
C LEU A 20 15.44 -11.05 -9.55
N PRO A 21 16.37 -10.27 -8.96
CA PRO A 21 16.12 -9.14 -8.06
C PRO A 21 15.77 -7.81 -8.77
N ILE A 22 14.87 -7.02 -8.18
CA ILE A 22 14.44 -5.71 -8.73
C ILE A 22 15.00 -4.57 -7.88
N LYS A 23 15.67 -3.60 -8.53
CA LYS A 23 16.11 -2.36 -7.87
C LYS A 23 14.95 -1.39 -7.70
N VAL A 24 14.79 -0.86 -6.49
CA VAL A 24 13.72 0.08 -6.16
C VAL A 24 14.20 1.17 -5.20
N LYS A 25 13.51 2.31 -5.19
CA LYS A 25 13.66 3.36 -4.18
C LYS A 25 12.38 3.47 -3.35
N ALA A 26 12.49 3.93 -2.11
CA ALA A 26 11.33 4.19 -1.27
C ALA A 26 10.52 5.38 -1.82
N ALA A 27 9.19 5.24 -1.92
CA ALA A 27 8.32 6.37 -2.21
C ALA A 27 8.16 7.27 -0.99
N LYS A 28 7.64 8.49 -1.20
CA LYS A 28 7.46 9.50 -0.14
C LYS A 28 6.68 8.98 1.07
N GLU A 29 5.62 8.20 0.83
CA GLU A 29 4.78 7.65 1.90
C GLU A 29 5.54 6.60 2.74
N LEU A 30 6.36 5.76 2.12
CA LEU A 30 7.22 4.82 2.84
C LEU A 30 8.24 5.55 3.71
N LEU A 31 8.92 6.57 3.16
CA LEU A 31 9.90 7.37 3.89
C LEU A 31 9.28 8.07 5.12
N LYS A 32 8.05 8.59 4.98
CA LYS A 32 7.31 9.16 6.11
C LYS A 32 7.02 8.10 7.18
N MET A 33 6.51 6.94 6.77
CA MET A 33 6.19 5.84 7.69
C MET A 33 7.43 5.37 8.46
N LEU A 34 8.55 5.19 7.77
CA LEU A 34 9.82 4.78 8.36
C LEU A 34 10.34 5.84 9.33
N LYS A 35 10.30 7.12 8.95
CA LYS A 35 10.67 8.22 9.83
C LYS A 35 9.84 8.25 11.12
N THR A 36 8.53 7.99 11.05
CA THR A 36 7.67 7.90 12.24
C THR A 36 8.04 6.74 13.16
N ARG A 37 8.63 5.66 12.62
CA ARG A 37 9.13 4.51 13.38
C ARG A 37 10.55 4.71 13.94
N GLY A 38 11.22 5.82 13.62
CA GLY A 38 12.60 6.10 14.03
C GLY A 38 13.66 5.79 12.96
N ASP A 39 13.25 5.19 11.83
CA ASP A 39 14.15 4.83 10.73
C ASP A 39 14.33 6.01 9.78
N ILE A 40 15.48 6.69 9.86
CA ILE A 40 15.82 7.79 8.94
C ILE A 40 16.55 7.23 7.73
N ILE A 41 15.80 7.05 6.64
CA ILE A 41 16.31 6.52 5.38
C ILE A 41 16.58 7.66 4.38
N ASN A 42 17.75 7.62 3.74
CA ASN A 42 18.07 8.51 2.62
C ASN A 42 17.08 8.25 1.46
N PRO A 43 16.36 9.26 0.94
CA PRO A 43 15.45 9.11 -0.20
C PRO A 43 16.09 8.50 -1.46
N GLU A 44 17.41 8.67 -1.62
CA GLU A 44 18.19 8.11 -2.73
C GLU A 44 18.74 6.71 -2.43
N LYS A 45 18.50 6.15 -1.23
CA LYS A 45 18.88 4.78 -0.89
C LYS A 45 18.14 3.82 -1.83
N GLU A 46 18.90 3.00 -2.52
CA GLU A 46 18.39 1.89 -3.32
C GLU A 46 18.19 0.66 -2.43
N PHE A 47 17.08 -0.02 -2.68
CA PHE A 47 16.74 -1.31 -2.09
C PHE A 47 16.64 -2.34 -3.19
N GLU A 48 16.84 -3.60 -2.80
CA GLU A 48 16.59 -4.73 -3.68
C GLU A 48 15.32 -5.44 -3.23
N VAL A 49 14.43 -5.74 -4.17
CA VAL A 49 13.30 -6.64 -3.95
C VAL A 49 13.78 -8.05 -4.23
N ASN A 50 13.67 -8.94 -3.24
CA ASN A 50 14.04 -10.36 -3.39
C ASN A 50 12.84 -11.32 -3.29
N TRP A 51 11.65 -10.79 -3.04
CA TRP A 51 10.42 -11.57 -2.98
C TRP A 51 9.21 -10.70 -3.28
N VAL A 52 8.27 -11.25 -4.03
CA VAL A 52 7.02 -10.61 -4.45
C VAL A 52 5.87 -11.60 -4.27
N SER A 53 4.72 -11.12 -3.80
CA SER A 53 3.48 -11.91 -3.77
C SER A 53 2.26 -11.01 -3.84
N TYR A 54 1.13 -11.57 -4.26
CA TYR A 54 -0.15 -10.87 -4.21
C TYR A 54 -0.88 -11.22 -2.91
N SER A 55 -1.25 -10.20 -2.13
CA SER A 55 -1.87 -10.31 -0.80
C SER A 55 -3.33 -9.84 -0.77
N GLY A 56 -4.02 -9.87 -1.91
CA GLY A 56 -5.43 -9.46 -1.99
C GLY A 56 -5.64 -7.95 -1.97
N ASP A 57 -6.88 -7.52 -1.76
CA ASP A 57 -7.25 -6.10 -1.83
C ASP A 57 -6.65 -5.25 -0.71
N GLU A 58 -6.30 -5.84 0.43
CA GLU A 58 -5.67 -5.12 1.56
C GLU A 58 -4.21 -4.77 1.27
N GLY A 59 -3.39 -5.77 0.90
CA GLY A 59 -1.95 -5.58 0.68
C GLY A 59 -1.57 -5.28 -0.78
N GLY A 60 -2.37 -5.74 -1.74
CA GLY A 60 -2.04 -5.71 -3.16
C GLY A 60 -0.82 -6.58 -3.44
N ILE A 61 -0.02 -6.18 -4.42
CA ILE A 61 1.30 -6.78 -4.65
C ILE A 61 2.23 -6.29 -3.53
N ILE A 62 2.71 -7.22 -2.69
CA ILE A 62 3.65 -6.99 -1.61
C ILE A 62 5.06 -7.39 -2.03
N CYS A 63 6.03 -6.61 -1.62
CA CYS A 63 7.44 -6.76 -1.94
C CYS A 63 8.26 -6.79 -0.64
N ARG A 64 9.25 -7.68 -0.58
CA ARG A 64 10.25 -7.70 0.49
C ARG A 64 11.47 -6.93 0.05
N LEU A 65 11.80 -5.86 0.78
CA LEU A 65 13.00 -5.06 0.55
C LEU A 65 14.16 -5.59 1.39
N VAL A 66 15.34 -5.62 0.79
CA VAL A 66 16.62 -5.83 1.47
C VAL A 66 17.58 -4.69 1.15
N SER A 67 18.33 -4.24 2.17
CA SER A 67 19.38 -3.22 2.08
C SER A 67 20.70 -3.88 1.67
N LYS A 68 21.44 -3.29 0.71
CA LYS A 68 22.78 -3.76 0.31
C LYS A 68 23.92 -3.20 1.16
N ASN A 69 23.69 -2.13 1.91
CA ASN A 69 24.76 -1.36 2.57
C ASN A 69 25.06 -1.76 4.01
N ASP A 70 24.43 -2.81 4.52
CA ASP A 70 24.66 -3.34 5.85
C ASP A 70 25.37 -4.69 5.65
N ASN A 71 26.43 -4.97 6.42
CA ASN A 71 27.41 -6.02 6.09
C ASN A 71 26.72 -7.37 5.83
N PRO A 72 27.23 -8.22 4.93
CA PRO A 72 26.64 -9.53 4.66
C PRO A 72 26.59 -10.48 5.88
N GLU A 73 27.28 -10.13 6.97
CA GLU A 73 27.31 -10.84 8.27
C GLU A 73 26.28 -10.31 9.29
N ASP A 74 25.63 -9.17 9.01
CA ASP A 74 24.58 -8.63 9.88
C ASP A 74 23.28 -9.41 9.65
N GLU A 75 22.89 -10.22 10.62
CA GLU A 75 21.57 -10.90 10.66
C GLU A 75 20.40 -9.89 10.67
N ASP A 76 20.69 -8.63 11.05
CA ASP A 76 19.79 -7.47 11.06
C ASP A 76 19.62 -6.83 9.67
N LYS A 77 19.43 -7.64 8.62
CA LYS A 77 18.96 -7.12 7.34
C LYS A 77 17.62 -6.43 7.58
N ALA A 78 17.55 -5.11 7.45
CA ALA A 78 16.30 -4.37 7.54
C ALA A 78 15.34 -4.88 6.44
N LEU A 79 14.46 -5.80 6.84
CA LEU A 79 13.53 -6.52 6.00
C LEU A 79 12.19 -5.80 6.07
N TYR A 80 11.89 -4.99 5.07
CA TYR A 80 10.61 -4.31 4.97
C TYR A 80 9.68 -5.09 4.04
N ILE A 81 8.50 -5.46 4.53
CA ILE A 81 7.41 -5.97 3.68
C ILE A 81 6.47 -4.80 3.40
N VAL A 82 6.39 -4.38 2.15
CA VAL A 82 5.64 -3.19 1.74
C VAL A 82 4.84 -3.45 0.47
N SER A 83 3.72 -2.75 0.31
CA SER A 83 2.99 -2.76 -0.97
C SER A 83 3.83 -2.08 -2.05
N ILE A 84 3.75 -2.58 -3.28
CA ILE A 84 4.46 -2.01 -4.43
C ILE A 84 4.04 -0.55 -4.69
N THR A 85 2.86 -0.12 -4.23
CA THR A 85 2.41 1.29 -4.30
C THR A 85 3.26 2.26 -3.49
N HIS A 86 4.07 1.74 -2.56
CA HIS A 86 5.00 2.50 -1.74
C HIS A 86 6.43 2.49 -2.27
N LEU A 87 6.65 1.95 -3.48
CA LEU A 87 7.94 1.84 -4.14
C LEU A 87 8.01 2.69 -5.40
N LYS A 88 9.22 3.15 -5.73
CA LYS A 88 9.57 3.68 -7.03
C LYS A 88 10.40 2.65 -7.74
N ILE A 89 9.91 2.16 -8.88
CA ILE A 89 10.63 1.22 -9.73
C ILE A 89 11.56 2.00 -10.65
N ASP A 90 12.71 1.40 -10.97
CA ASP A 90 13.59 1.90 -12.00
C ASP A 90 12.84 2.04 -13.34
N PRO A 91 12.87 3.22 -14.01
CA PRO A 91 12.29 3.40 -15.34
C PRO A 91 12.79 2.41 -16.40
N ASP A 92 14.01 1.90 -16.25
CA ASP A 92 14.62 0.95 -17.19
C ASP A 92 14.15 -0.49 -16.97
N HIS A 93 13.30 -0.75 -15.97
CA HIS A 93 12.75 -2.08 -15.72
C HIS A 93 11.79 -2.52 -16.85
N PRO A 94 11.88 -3.77 -17.35
CA PRO A 94 11.06 -4.26 -18.47
C PRO A 94 9.54 -4.13 -18.28
N HIS A 95 9.09 -4.12 -17.04
CA HIS A 95 7.67 -3.99 -16.67
C HIS A 95 7.34 -2.63 -16.01
N ALA A 96 8.20 -1.62 -16.12
CA ALA A 96 8.03 -0.33 -15.44
C ALA A 96 6.66 0.33 -15.72
N GLU A 97 6.20 0.32 -16.98
CA GLU A 97 4.91 0.91 -17.37
C GLU A 97 3.70 0.15 -16.78
N GLU A 98 3.76 -1.19 -16.79
CA GLU A 98 2.71 -2.05 -16.25
C GLU A 98 2.61 -1.86 -14.72
N ILE A 99 3.75 -1.79 -14.04
CA ILE A 99 3.81 -1.50 -12.60
C ILE A 99 3.26 -0.09 -12.32
N ALA A 100 3.67 0.92 -13.08
CA ALA A 100 3.21 2.29 -12.88
C ALA A 100 1.68 2.41 -13.07
N THR A 101 1.14 1.69 -14.05
CA THR A 101 -0.32 1.62 -14.28
C THR A 101 -1.02 0.99 -13.09
N TYR A 102 -0.56 -0.18 -12.63
CA TYR A 102 -1.09 -0.84 -11.43
C TYR A 102 -1.04 0.08 -10.20
N GLN A 103 0.11 0.71 -9.93
CA GLN A 103 0.28 1.63 -8.80
C GLN A 103 -0.71 2.79 -8.85
N ARG A 104 -0.90 3.41 -10.02
CA ARG A 104 -1.82 4.54 -10.22
C ARG A 104 -3.28 4.14 -10.00
N GLU A 105 -3.71 3.03 -10.59
CA GLU A 105 -5.10 2.56 -10.47
C GLU A 105 -5.43 2.16 -9.04
N ARG A 106 -4.54 1.41 -8.40
CA ARG A 106 -4.68 0.98 -7.00
C ARG A 106 -4.73 2.19 -6.07
N ASN A 107 -3.80 3.13 -6.20
CA ASN A 107 -3.81 4.36 -5.39
C ASN A 107 -5.12 5.16 -5.56
N ARG A 108 -5.64 5.27 -6.79
CA ARG A 108 -6.93 5.93 -7.05
C ARG A 108 -8.08 5.26 -6.30
N LYS A 109 -8.13 3.92 -6.33
CA LYS A 109 -9.19 3.14 -5.67
C LYS A 109 -9.06 3.18 -4.14
N LEU A 110 -7.85 3.08 -3.60
CA LEU A 110 -7.60 3.24 -2.16
C LEU A 110 -8.02 4.62 -1.65
N MET A 111 -7.74 5.68 -2.41
CA MET A 111 -8.20 7.03 -2.06
C MET A 111 -9.74 7.13 -2.06
N LEU A 112 -10.42 6.49 -3.01
CA LEU A 112 -11.88 6.49 -3.06
C LEU A 112 -12.49 5.69 -1.90
N GLN A 113 -11.91 4.54 -1.56
CA GLN A 113 -12.31 3.73 -0.43
C GLN A 113 -12.17 4.50 0.89
N ASN A 114 -11.02 5.15 1.13
CA ASN A 114 -10.79 5.93 2.34
C ASN A 114 -11.77 7.11 2.45
N ARG A 115 -12.09 7.78 1.33
CA ARG A 115 -13.10 8.86 1.31
C ARG A 115 -14.51 8.34 1.62
N GLY A 116 -14.89 7.20 1.06
CA GLY A 116 -16.18 6.57 1.34
C GLY A 116 -16.30 6.12 2.80
N SER A 117 -15.22 5.56 3.35
CA SER A 117 -15.11 5.19 4.77
C SER A 117 -15.33 6.41 5.67
N LEU A 118 -14.62 7.51 5.41
CA LEU A 118 -14.72 8.74 6.18
C LEU A 118 -16.13 9.35 6.12
N MET A 119 -16.77 9.38 4.95
CA MET A 119 -18.15 9.87 4.82
C MET A 119 -19.15 9.00 5.58
N THR A 120 -18.97 7.68 5.55
CA THR A 120 -19.82 6.73 6.29
C THR A 120 -19.71 6.98 7.80
N GLU A 121 -18.47 7.09 8.30
CA GLU A 121 -18.20 7.40 9.70
C GLU A 121 -18.83 8.73 10.15
N LEU A 122 -18.71 9.78 9.33
CA LEU A 122 -19.32 11.10 9.58
C LEU A 122 -20.85 11.06 9.62
N MET A 123 -21.46 10.16 8.85
CA MET A 123 -22.92 10.00 8.78
C MET A 123 -23.44 9.18 9.97
N THR A 124 -22.69 8.16 10.40
CA THR A 124 -23.00 7.35 11.59
C THR A 124 -22.79 8.13 12.89
N SER A 125 -21.85 9.08 12.94
CA SER A 125 -21.62 9.94 14.10
C SER A 125 -22.68 11.03 14.29
N ARG A 126 -23.56 11.28 13.30
CA ARG A 126 -24.75 12.13 13.45
C ARG A 126 -25.88 11.31 14.06
N SER A 127 -26.08 11.40 15.36
CA SER A 127 -27.18 10.72 16.06
C SER A 127 -28.54 11.04 15.41
N PRO A 128 -29.45 10.07 15.20
CA PRO A 128 -30.80 10.35 14.74
C PRO A 128 -31.55 11.13 15.84
N LYS A 129 -32.08 12.31 15.50
CA LYS A 129 -32.93 13.09 16.41
C LYS A 129 -34.11 12.22 16.84
N THR A 130 -34.17 11.89 18.13
CA THR A 130 -35.29 11.16 18.71
C THR A 130 -36.57 11.99 18.57
N LYS A 131 -37.51 11.55 17.73
CA LYS A 131 -38.88 12.11 17.75
C LYS A 131 -39.56 11.64 19.04
N LYS A 132 -39.61 12.50 20.06
CA LYS A 132 -40.48 12.29 21.22
C LYS A 132 -41.94 12.28 20.72
N SER A 133 -42.58 11.11 20.65
CA SER A 133 -44.03 11.03 20.48
C SER A 133 -44.68 11.45 21.80
N GLY A 134 -45.23 12.67 21.85
CA GLY A 134 -46.08 13.10 22.95
C GLY A 134 -47.36 12.25 22.95
N LYS A 135 -47.44 11.26 23.82
CA LYS A 135 -48.68 10.52 24.08
C LYS A 135 -49.47 11.33 25.11
N GLY A 136 -50.51 12.01 24.63
CA GLY A 136 -51.39 12.83 25.46
C GLY A 136 -52.09 11.96 26.51
N PHE A 137 -52.10 12.45 27.75
CA PHE A 137 -53.00 11.97 28.80
C PHE A 137 -54.38 12.58 28.55
N GLY A 138 -55.32 11.75 28.13
CA GLY A 138 -56.74 12.07 28.06
C GLY A 138 -57.44 11.59 29.34
N LYS A 139 -58.05 12.57 30.02
CA LYS A 139 -59.07 12.57 31.08
C LYS A 139 -59.47 11.27 31.77
#